data_AF-A0A8T0LRI5-F1
#
_entry.id   AF-A0A8T0LRI5-F1
#
_cell.length_a   1.000
_cell.length_b   1.000
_cell.length_c   1.000
_cell.angle_alpha   90.00
_cell.angle_beta   90.00
_cell.angle_gamma   90.00
#
_symmetry.space_group_name_H-M   'P 1'
#
loop_
_entity.id
_entity.type
_entity.pdbx_description
1 polymer ?
#
loop_
_entity_poly.entity_id
_entity_poly.type
_entity_poly.pdbx_seq_one_letter_code
_entity_poly.pdbx_strand_id
1 'polypeptide(L)'
;MERTTTLYFFEKLGLLSPHLQIVSVFFGSTCLGLALACFWMMHLYFTACNFSTLEYCEKRDDPDYINYFNVGILRNFQEIFGSFREIPYWFVPLHSPSFRKRDGKTFPLNIKYVKAD
;
A
#
# COMPACT_ATOMS: atom_id res chain seq x y z
N MET A 1 37.10 -5.40 -33.50
CA MET A 1 37.22 -4.22 -32.61
C MET A 1 36.20 -3.14 -32.96
N GLU A 2 35.84 -2.95 -34.24
CA GLU A 2 34.94 -1.86 -34.69
C GLU A 2 33.47 -1.99 -34.29
N ARG A 3 32.90 -3.21 -34.21
CA ARG A 3 31.49 -3.43 -33.79
C ARG A 3 31.22 -3.03 -32.34
N THR A 4 32.21 -3.20 -31.47
CA THR A 4 32.10 -2.86 -30.06
C THR A 4 32.07 -1.34 -29.91
N THR A 5 32.94 -0.61 -30.61
CA THR A 5 32.97 0.85 -30.60
C THR A 5 31.70 1.47 -31.16
N THR A 6 31.10 0.90 -32.21
CA THR A 6 29.82 1.38 -32.75
C THR A 6 28.66 1.15 -31.79
N LEU A 7 28.59 0.00 -31.11
CA LEU A 7 27.59 -0.26 -30.07
C LEU A 7 27.70 0.73 -28.89
N TYR A 8 28.90 0.94 -28.36
CA TYR A 8 29.12 1.90 -27.27
C TYR A 8 28.81 3.36 -27.68
N PHE A 9 29.11 3.73 -28.93
CA PHE A 9 28.83 5.07 -29.43
C PHE A 9 27.32 5.26 -29.66
N PHE A 10 26.62 4.26 -30.20
CA PHE A 10 25.18 4.29 -30.43
C PHE A 10 24.37 4.24 -29.13
N GLU A 11 24.83 3.46 -28.15
CA GLU A 11 24.30 3.43 -26.79
C GLU A 11 24.48 4.79 -26.12
N LYS A 12 25.67 5.40 -26.24
CA LYS A 12 25.97 6.72 -25.67
C LYS A 12 25.23 7.86 -26.37
N LEU A 13 25.00 7.81 -27.69
CA LEU A 13 24.23 8.82 -28.43
C LEU A 13 22.71 8.68 -28.27
N GLY A 14 22.20 7.46 -28.19
CA GLY A 14 20.77 7.19 -27.97
C GLY A 14 20.31 7.53 -26.56
N LEU A 15 21.15 7.28 -25.54
CA LEU A 15 20.86 7.64 -24.14
C LEU A 15 21.10 9.11 -23.82
N LEU A 16 21.94 9.85 -24.55
CA LEU A 16 22.24 11.26 -24.26
C LEU A 16 21.26 12.26 -24.89
N SER A 17 20.37 11.82 -25.79
CA SER A 17 19.35 12.73 -26.34
C SER A 17 18.37 13.11 -25.22
N PRO A 18 18.30 14.41 -24.83
CA PRO A 18 17.44 14.84 -23.73
C PRO A 18 15.97 14.51 -23.99
N HIS A 19 15.55 14.53 -25.26
CA HIS A 19 14.20 14.17 -25.66
C HIS A 19 13.88 12.69 -25.40
N LEU A 20 14.80 11.77 -25.67
CA LEU A 20 14.60 10.34 -25.41
C LEU A 20 14.63 10.03 -23.91
N GLN A 21 15.48 10.71 -23.14
CA GLN A 21 15.49 10.59 -21.68
C GLN A 21 14.15 11.05 -21.08
N ILE A 22 13.65 12.21 -21.49
CA ILE A 22 12.37 12.75 -20.99
C ILE A 22 11.22 11.79 -21.30
N VAL A 23 11.13 11.28 -22.53
CA VAL A 23 10.08 10.34 -22.94
C VAL A 23 10.19 9.03 -22.17
N SER A 24 11.39 8.49 -21.99
CA SER A 24 11.63 7.24 -21.25
C SER A 24 11.27 7.38 -19.77
N VAL A 25 11.70 8.47 -19.13
CA VAL A 25 11.35 8.76 -17.73
C VAL A 25 9.86 8.95 -17.58
N PHE A 26 9.22 9.72 -18.44
CA PHE A 26 7.77 9.95 -18.40
C PHE A 26 6.98 8.64 -18.54
N PHE A 27 7.34 7.80 -19.51
CA PHE A 27 6.65 6.52 -19.72
C PHE A 27 6.90 5.56 -18.55
N GLY A 28 8.15 5.43 -18.11
CA GLY A 28 8.52 4.59 -16.97
C GLY A 28 7.85 5.02 -15.68
N SER A 29 7.85 6.32 -15.37
CA SER A 29 7.20 6.88 -14.18
C SER A 29 5.69 6.71 -14.23
N THR A 30 5.07 6.87 -15.41
CA THR A 30 3.63 6.71 -15.57
C THR A 30 3.21 5.24 -15.40
N CYS A 31 3.93 4.31 -16.02
CA CYS A 31 3.66 2.88 -15.88
C CYS A 31 3.83 2.41 -14.44
N LEU A 32 4.94 2.78 -13.81
CA LEU A 32 5.19 2.48 -12.40
C LEU A 32 4.17 3.15 -11.48
N GLY A 33 3.86 4.41 -11.74
CA GLY A 33 2.86 5.17 -10.98
C GLY A 33 1.47 4.54 -11.05
N LEU A 34 1.06 4.06 -12.23
CA LEU A 34 -0.21 3.36 -12.41
C LEU A 34 -0.23 2.02 -11.67
N ALA A 35 0.85 1.24 -11.77
CA ALA A 35 0.98 -0.03 -11.05
C ALA A 35 0.92 0.18 -9.52
N LEU A 36 1.65 1.17 -9.01
CA LEU A 36 1.62 1.55 -7.60
C LEU A 36 0.26 2.12 -7.18
N ALA A 37 -0.44 2.85 -8.03
CA ALA A 37 -1.78 3.36 -7.75
C ALA A 37 -2.79 2.23 -7.59
N CYS A 38 -2.76 1.22 -8.48
CA CYS A 38 -3.60 0.02 -8.34
C CYS A 38 -3.32 -0.72 -7.04
N PHE A 39 -2.04 -0.94 -6.73
CA PHE A 39 -1.63 -1.57 -5.48
C PHE A 39 -2.06 -0.76 -4.25
N TRP A 40 -1.89 0.55 -4.29
CA TRP A 40 -2.29 1.47 -3.23
C TRP A 40 -3.80 1.47 -3.00
N MET A 41 -4.62 1.51 -4.05
CA MET A 41 -6.08 1.45 -3.92
C MET A 41 -6.55 0.14 -3.27
N MET A 42 -5.95 -0.99 -3.66
CA MET A 42 -6.25 -2.28 -3.04
C MET A 42 -5.91 -2.26 -1.55
N HIS A 43 -4.72 -1.78 -1.18
CA HIS A 43 -4.33 -1.66 0.23
C HIS A 43 -5.20 -0.66 1.00
N LEU A 44 -5.66 0.42 0.37
CA LEU A 44 -6.57 1.37 0.99
C LEU A 44 -7.94 0.75 1.29
N TYR A 45 -8.42 -0.15 0.41
CA TYR A 45 -9.61 -0.94 0.69
C TYR A 45 -9.40 -1.89 1.88
N PHE A 46 -8.25 -2.57 1.93
CA PHE A 46 -7.89 -3.45 3.04
C PHE A 46 -7.80 -2.71 4.37
N THR A 47 -7.18 -1.54 4.40
CA THR A 47 -7.11 -0.72 5.63
C THR A 47 -8.49 -0.20 6.04
N ALA A 48 -9.35 0.17 5.09
CA ALA A 48 -10.70 0.64 5.36
C ALA A 48 -11.61 -0.46 5.96
N CYS A 49 -11.41 -1.72 5.58
CA CYS A 49 -12.19 -2.86 6.06
C CYS A 49 -11.49 -3.68 7.15
N ASN A 50 -10.27 -3.30 7.57
CA ASN A 50 -9.44 -4.06 8.51
C ASN A 50 -9.17 -5.51 8.06
N PHE A 51 -8.77 -5.66 6.80
CA PHE A 51 -8.34 -6.94 6.24
C PHE A 51 -6.83 -6.97 6.04
N SER A 52 -6.21 -8.12 6.28
CA SER A 52 -4.93 -8.46 5.69
C SER A 52 -5.11 -9.04 4.28
N THR A 53 -4.06 -8.98 3.46
CA THR A 53 -4.07 -9.59 2.13
C THR A 53 -4.34 -11.10 2.20
N LEU A 54 -3.86 -11.79 3.25
CA LEU A 54 -4.09 -13.22 3.44
C LEU A 54 -5.57 -13.49 3.73
N GLU A 55 -6.16 -12.78 4.69
CA GLU A 55 -7.58 -12.94 5.02
C GLU A 55 -8.48 -12.65 3.83
N TYR A 56 -8.19 -11.60 3.05
CA TYR A 56 -8.92 -11.33 1.82
C TYR A 56 -8.80 -12.50 0.83
N CYS A 57 -7.60 -13.01 0.59
CA CYS A 57 -7.37 -14.12 -0.33
C CYS A 57 -8.03 -15.43 0.12
N GLU A 58 -8.11 -15.69 1.42
CA GLU A 58 -8.76 -16.88 1.97
C GLU A 58 -10.29 -16.77 1.91
N LYS A 59 -10.84 -15.57 2.16
CA LYS A 59 -12.28 -15.36 2.32
C LYS A 59 -13.00 -14.82 1.09
N ARG A 60 -12.27 -14.43 0.03
CA ARG A 60 -12.89 -13.90 -1.21
C ARG A 60 -13.88 -14.86 -1.87
N ASP A 61 -13.68 -16.17 -1.67
CA ASP A 61 -14.50 -17.23 -2.25
C ASP A 61 -15.64 -17.67 -1.31
N ASP A 62 -15.72 -17.08 -0.11
CA ASP A 62 -16.74 -17.37 0.91
C ASP A 62 -17.80 -16.24 0.97
N PRO A 63 -19.00 -16.45 0.42
CA PRO A 63 -20.04 -15.43 0.38
C PRO A 63 -20.69 -15.15 1.75
N ASP A 64 -20.57 -16.07 2.71
CA ASP A 64 -21.17 -15.95 4.04
C ASP A 64 -20.18 -15.40 5.08
N TYR A 65 -18.99 -14.99 4.64
CA TYR A 65 -17.96 -14.48 5.53
C TYR A 65 -18.36 -13.13 6.18
N ILE A 66 -18.45 -13.15 7.50
CA ILE A 66 -18.66 -11.94 8.31
C ILE A 66 -17.30 -11.43 8.79
N ASN A 67 -16.96 -10.18 8.45
CA ASN A 67 -15.74 -9.55 8.95
C ASN A 67 -15.94 -9.04 10.39
N TYR A 68 -15.44 -9.82 11.35
CA TYR A 68 -15.49 -9.50 12.77
C TYR A 68 -14.51 -8.40 13.21
N PHE A 69 -13.45 -8.14 12.44
CA PHE A 69 -12.43 -7.13 12.76
C PHE A 69 -12.77 -5.73 12.24
N ASN A 70 -13.76 -5.63 11.35
CA ASN A 70 -14.21 -4.35 10.84
C ASN A 70 -15.01 -3.59 11.91
N VAL A 71 -14.36 -2.72 12.66
CA VAL A 71 -14.96 -1.87 13.71
C VAL A 71 -15.44 -0.51 13.18
N GLY A 72 -15.44 -0.33 11.85
CA GLY A 72 -15.81 0.89 11.12
C GLY A 72 -14.60 1.63 10.58
N ILE A 73 -14.74 2.23 9.39
CA ILE A 73 -13.65 2.83 8.58
C ILE A 73 -12.74 3.71 9.44
N LEU A 74 -13.31 4.68 10.16
CA LEU A 74 -12.55 5.64 10.98
C LEU A 74 -11.67 4.93 12.03
N ARG A 75 -12.21 3.91 12.70
CA ARG A 75 -11.51 3.15 13.74
C ARG A 75 -10.48 2.22 13.12
N ASN A 76 -10.80 1.57 12.00
CA ASN A 76 -9.85 0.73 11.26
C ASN A 76 -8.61 1.53 10.81
N PHE A 77 -8.80 2.77 10.33
CA PHE A 77 -7.68 3.66 10.01
C PHE A 77 -6.86 4.05 11.26
N GLN A 78 -7.54 4.35 12.37
CA GLN A 78 -6.85 4.62 13.65
C GLN A 78 -6.06 3.41 14.16
N GLU A 79 -6.44 2.20 13.76
CA GLU A 79 -5.71 0.99 14.16
C GLU A 79 -4.34 0.88 13.52
N ILE A 80 -4.21 1.40 12.32
CA ILE A 80 -2.99 1.29 11.51
C ILE A 80 -2.11 2.52 11.72
N PHE A 81 -2.71 3.72 11.65
CA PHE A 81 -1.97 4.98 11.68
C PHE A 81 -1.85 5.59 13.10
N GLY A 82 -2.71 5.19 14.03
CA GLY A 82 -2.77 5.74 15.40
C GLY A 82 -3.86 6.79 15.57
N SER A 83 -3.80 7.56 16.67
CA SER A 83 -4.86 8.52 17.01
C SER A 83 -4.84 9.74 16.08
N PHE A 84 -5.98 10.45 15.94
CA PHE A 84 -6.04 11.73 15.24
C PHE A 84 -5.14 12.81 15.84
N ARG A 85 -4.76 12.70 17.11
CA ARG A 85 -3.78 13.61 17.71
C ARG A 85 -2.36 13.39 17.17
N GLU A 86 -2.13 12.29 16.47
CA GLU A 86 -0.85 11.85 15.93
C GLU A 86 -0.81 11.91 14.39
N ILE A 87 -1.72 12.66 13.75
CA ILE A 87 -1.70 12.92 12.29
C ILE A 87 -0.31 13.26 11.72
N PRO A 88 0.57 14.07 12.36
CA PRO A 88 1.90 14.31 11.80
C PRO A 88 2.74 13.02 11.66
N TYR A 89 2.51 12.00 12.50
CA TYR A 89 3.19 10.72 12.40
C TYR A 89 2.65 9.82 11.28
N TRP A 90 1.50 10.15 10.68
CA TRP A 90 0.93 9.36 9.59
C TRP A 90 1.72 9.52 8.29
N PHE A 91 2.36 10.68 8.10
CA PHE A 91 3.14 11.01 6.90
C PHE A 91 4.63 10.71 7.04
N VAL A 92 5.08 10.30 8.22
CA VAL A 92 6.48 10.01 8.52
C VAL A 92 6.60 8.51 8.79
N PRO A 93 7.64 7.82 8.29
CA PRO A 93 7.86 6.40 8.55
C PRO A 93 8.36 6.16 9.99
N LEU A 94 7.57 6.58 10.98
CA LEU A 94 7.80 6.40 12.39
C LEU A 94 6.57 5.75 13.01
N HIS A 95 6.78 4.78 13.90
CA HIS A 95 5.67 4.19 14.64
C HIS A 95 5.01 5.23 15.54
N SER A 96 3.68 5.37 15.41
CA SER A 96 2.93 6.25 16.30
C SER A 96 3.01 5.73 17.75
N PRO A 97 3.09 6.63 18.75
CA PRO A 97 3.10 6.23 20.16
C PRO A 97 1.90 5.36 20.56
N SER A 98 0.74 5.57 19.95
CA SER A 98 -0.45 4.72 20.13
C SER A 98 -0.26 3.30 19.62
N PHE A 99 0.45 3.11 18.50
CA PHE A 99 0.75 1.78 17.97
C PHE A 99 1.66 0.99 18.92
N ARG A 100 2.62 1.67 19.58
CA ARG A 100 3.55 1.03 20.55
C ARG A 100 2.84 0.44 21.78
N LYS A 101 1.62 0.88 22.09
CA LYS A 101 0.83 0.35 23.21
C LYS A 101 0.08 -0.94 22.86
N ARG A 102 0.11 -1.36 21.59
CA ARG A 102 -0.54 -2.57 21.11
C ARG A 102 0.40 -3.77 21.23
N ASP A 103 -0.18 -4.92 21.50
CA ASP A 103 0.53 -6.19 21.68
C ASP A 103 0.71 -6.97 20.36
N GLY A 104 -0.05 -6.60 19.31
CA GLY A 104 -0.08 -7.31 18.02
C GLY A 104 -0.69 -8.71 18.10
N LYS A 105 -1.32 -9.05 19.23
CA LYS A 105 -1.93 -10.37 19.50
C LYS A 105 -3.43 -10.25 19.69
N THR A 106 -3.90 -9.13 20.21
CA THR A 106 -5.32 -8.87 20.44
C THR A 106 -5.79 -7.72 19.58
N PHE A 107 -6.90 -7.95 18.87
CA PHE A 107 -7.52 -6.97 17.99
C PHE A 107 -8.96 -6.75 18.44
N PRO A 108 -9.46 -5.51 18.39
CA PRO A 108 -10.82 -5.22 18.80
C PRO A 108 -11.81 -5.85 17.81
N LEU A 109 -12.80 -6.54 18.36
CA LEU A 109 -13.87 -7.13 17.57
C LEU A 109 -15.04 -6.14 17.45
N ASN A 110 -15.77 -6.25 16.34
CA ASN A 110 -16.96 -5.46 16.11
C ASN A 110 -18.07 -5.89 17.07
N ILE A 111 -18.41 -5.00 18.00
CA ILE A 111 -19.44 -5.17 19.03
C ILE A 111 -20.82 -5.63 18.50
N LYS A 112 -21.13 -5.40 17.22
CA LYS A 112 -22.37 -5.87 16.60
C LYS A 112 -22.45 -7.39 16.54
N TYR A 113 -21.31 -8.07 16.42
CA TYR A 113 -21.20 -9.52 16.32
C TYR A 113 -20.73 -10.16 17.63
N VAL A 114 -20.32 -9.35 18.61
CA VAL A 114 -19.93 -9.80 19.96
C VAL A 114 -21.14 -9.82 20.90
N LYS A 115 -22.39 -9.84 20.38
CA LYS A 115 -23.58 -9.80 21.23
C LYS A 115 -23.55 -11.02 22.17
N ALA A 116 -23.53 -10.71 23.45
CA ALA A 116 -23.24 -11.58 24.58
C ALA A 116 -24.16 -12.81 24.64
N ASP A 117 -23.55 -13.97 24.91
CA ASP A 117 -24.20 -15.04 25.66
C ASP A 117 -24.58 -14.55 27.08
#